data_AF-A0AAU9MHX9-F1
#
_entry.id   AF-A0AAU9MHX9-F1
#
_cell.length_a   1.000
_cell.length_b   1.000
_cell.length_c   1.000
_cell.angle_alpha   90.00
_cell.angle_beta   90.00
_cell.angle_gamma   90.00
#
_symmetry.space_group_name_H-M   'P 1'
#
loop_
_entity.id
_entity.type
_entity.pdbx_description
1 polymer ?
#
loop_
_entity_poly.entity_id
_entity_poly.type
_entity_poly.pdbx_seq_one_letter_code
_entity_poly.pdbx_strand_id
1 'polypeptide(L)'
;MIQIQWLLPPQPLTSSLHHHRRSLLFSSRRRSLPPKPSSTLTFSNVSTKYFGFRVCNCVNSESITEESNEVVKVRAYPFHEIEQRWQKFWDENRTFRTPDDDELDTSKPKFYVLDMFPYPSGAGLHVGHPLGYTATDILARFKRMQGFNVLHPMGWDAFGLPAEQYAIETGTHPKITTIKNIDRFRTQLKSLGFSFDWEREISTTEPDYYKWTQWIFLQLLKRGLAYQAEVPVNWCPALGTVLANEEVVDGVSERGGHPVIRKLIVYDQ
;
A
#
# COMPACT_ATOMS: atom_id res chain seq x y z
N MET A 1 -7.69 9.92 8.17
CA MET A 1 -7.72 11.22 8.90
C MET A 1 -6.81 11.05 10.10
N ILE A 2 -5.66 11.72 10.14
CA ILE A 2 -4.63 11.52 11.17
C ILE A 2 -5.23 11.84 12.54
N GLN A 3 -5.19 10.89 13.47
CA GLN A 3 -5.61 11.10 14.85
C GLN A 3 -4.62 12.06 15.55
N ILE A 4 -4.92 13.36 15.52
CA ILE A 4 -4.21 14.40 16.27
C ILE A 4 -4.70 14.36 17.73
N GLN A 5 -4.58 13.22 18.42
CA GLN A 5 -4.98 13.12 19.84
C GLN A 5 -3.82 13.43 20.81
N TRP A 6 -2.61 13.74 20.32
CA TRP A 6 -1.39 13.70 21.15
C TRP A 6 -0.62 15.00 21.38
N LEU A 7 -1.07 16.18 20.92
CA LEU A 7 -0.17 17.36 20.91
C LEU A 7 -0.71 18.69 21.47
N LEU A 8 -1.88 18.75 22.13
CA LEU A 8 -2.33 20.02 22.74
C LEU A 8 -2.85 19.84 24.18
N PRO A 9 -2.45 20.71 25.14
CA PRO A 9 -3.00 20.72 26.49
C PRO A 9 -4.44 21.26 26.52
N PRO A 10 -5.30 20.79 27.44
CA PRO A 10 -6.72 21.14 27.47
C PRO A 10 -6.94 22.60 27.89
N GLN A 11 -7.81 23.30 27.17
CA GLN A 11 -8.31 24.64 27.53
C GLN A 11 -9.80 24.56 27.97
N PRO A 12 -10.26 25.41 28.90
CA PRO A 12 -11.60 25.30 29.48
C PRO A 12 -12.71 25.82 28.55
N LEU A 13 -13.82 25.11 28.53
CA LEU A 13 -15.03 25.39 27.75
C LEU A 13 -15.82 26.58 28.30
N THR A 14 -16.27 27.47 27.41
CA THR A 14 -17.39 28.41 27.67
C THR A 14 -18.45 28.29 26.56
N SER A 15 -19.65 28.76 26.89
CA SER A 15 -20.97 28.20 26.60
C SER A 15 -21.63 28.55 25.25
N SER A 16 -22.38 27.55 24.76
CA SER A 16 -23.68 27.54 24.06
C SER A 16 -24.12 28.68 23.13
N LEU A 17 -24.45 28.31 21.88
CA LEU A 17 -25.52 28.92 21.08
C LEU A 17 -26.32 27.82 20.37
N HIS A 18 -27.63 27.77 20.60
CA HIS A 18 -28.58 26.87 19.93
C HIS A 18 -29.04 27.46 18.59
N HIS A 19 -28.98 26.67 17.52
CA HIS A 19 -29.71 26.94 16.28
C HIS A 19 -30.55 25.72 15.87
N HIS A 20 -31.87 25.94 15.74
CA HIS A 20 -32.83 25.00 15.20
C HIS A 20 -32.54 24.66 13.73
N ARG A 21 -32.48 23.36 13.40
CA ARG A 21 -32.58 22.85 12.02
C ARG A 21 -33.90 22.11 11.82
N ARG A 22 -34.62 22.45 10.76
CA ARG A 22 -35.73 21.67 10.19
C ARG A 22 -35.16 20.49 9.39
N SER A 23 -35.71 19.29 9.60
CA SER A 23 -35.39 18.10 8.81
C SER A 23 -36.22 18.06 7.53
N LEU A 24 -35.59 17.66 6.42
CA LEU A 24 -36.27 17.21 5.20
C LEU A 24 -35.87 15.75 4.99
N LEU A 25 -36.86 14.86 5.11
CA LEU A 25 -36.72 13.42 4.85
C LEU A 25 -36.81 13.19 3.34
N PHE A 26 -35.73 12.69 2.72
CA PHE A 26 -35.78 12.09 1.39
C PHE A 26 -35.76 10.56 1.51
N SER A 27 -36.86 9.95 1.09
CA SER A 27 -37.02 8.51 0.92
C SER A 27 -36.35 8.08 -0.40
N SER A 28 -35.35 7.21 -0.33
CA SER A 28 -34.83 6.52 -1.52
C SER A 28 -35.18 5.03 -1.45
N ARG A 29 -35.99 4.56 -2.40
CA ARG A 29 -36.25 3.14 -2.63
C ARG A 29 -35.04 2.54 -3.36
N ARG A 30 -34.29 1.64 -2.71
CA ARG A 30 -33.34 0.75 -3.40
C ARG A 30 -34.10 -0.38 -4.09
N ARG A 31 -33.84 -0.60 -5.39
CA ARG A 31 -34.20 -1.84 -6.09
C ARG A 31 -33.11 -2.88 -5.83
N SER A 32 -33.51 -4.06 -5.35
CA SER A 32 -32.65 -5.25 -5.20
C SER A 32 -32.41 -5.92 -6.55
N LEU A 33 -31.17 -6.34 -6.82
CA LEU A 33 -30.81 -7.24 -7.93
C LEU A 33 -30.78 -8.70 -7.45
N PRO A 34 -31.15 -9.68 -8.28
CA PRO A 34 -31.16 -11.10 -7.92
C PRO A 34 -29.75 -11.73 -7.97
N PRO A 35 -29.51 -12.84 -7.24
CA PRO A 35 -28.20 -13.49 -7.17
C PRO A 35 -27.88 -14.35 -8.41
N LYS A 36 -26.58 -14.49 -8.70
CA LYS A 36 -26.05 -15.35 -9.78
C LYS A 36 -25.90 -16.81 -9.31
N PRO A 37 -26.07 -17.80 -10.20
CA PRO A 37 -25.94 -19.22 -9.86
C PRO A 37 -24.47 -19.66 -9.80
N SER A 38 -24.17 -20.55 -8.84
CA SER A 38 -22.88 -21.23 -8.67
C SER A 38 -22.80 -22.49 -9.54
N SER A 39 -21.77 -22.63 -10.36
CA SER A 39 -21.45 -23.88 -11.05
C SER A 39 -20.20 -24.52 -10.44
N THR A 40 -20.37 -25.66 -9.79
CA THR A 40 -19.30 -26.53 -9.27
C THR A 40 -18.75 -27.36 -10.43
N LEU A 41 -17.45 -27.25 -10.72
CA LEU A 41 -16.74 -28.11 -11.67
C LEU A 41 -16.00 -29.21 -10.90
N THR A 42 -16.38 -30.47 -11.13
CA THR A 42 -15.68 -31.65 -10.62
C THR A 42 -14.58 -32.07 -11.60
N PHE A 43 -13.35 -32.20 -11.11
CA PHE A 43 -12.23 -32.78 -11.89
C PHE A 43 -12.19 -34.30 -11.70
N SER A 44 -12.23 -35.04 -12.80
CA SER A 44 -12.00 -36.49 -12.85
C SER A 44 -10.51 -36.81 -13.00
N ASN A 45 -10.01 -37.72 -12.16
CA ASN A 45 -8.63 -38.23 -12.18
C ASN A 45 -8.32 -38.98 -13.49
N VAL A 46 -7.21 -38.61 -14.15
CA VAL A 46 -6.60 -39.39 -15.24
C VAL A 46 -5.38 -40.11 -14.67
N SER A 47 -5.39 -41.45 -14.79
CA SER A 47 -4.34 -42.36 -14.35
C SER A 47 -3.26 -42.51 -15.43
N THR A 48 -2.00 -42.24 -15.07
CA THR A 48 -0.84 -42.48 -15.93
C THR A 48 -0.20 -43.83 -15.57
N LYS A 49 -0.21 -44.76 -16.53
CA LYS A 49 0.44 -46.07 -16.45
C LYS A 49 1.97 -45.91 -16.38
N TYR A 50 2.59 -46.44 -15.33
CA TYR A 50 4.04 -46.65 -15.27
C TYR A 50 4.41 -48.00 -15.91
N PHE A 51 5.36 -47.96 -16.84
CA PHE A 51 6.01 -49.13 -17.46
C PHE A 51 7.01 -49.75 -16.46
N GLY A 52 6.93 -51.07 -16.28
CA GLY A 52 7.80 -51.83 -15.37
C GLY A 52 9.22 -51.98 -15.89
N PHE A 53 10.20 -51.72 -15.03
CA PHE A 53 11.60 -52.11 -15.22
C PHE A 53 11.90 -53.41 -14.47
N ARG A 54 12.56 -54.32 -15.17
CA ARG A 54 13.03 -55.63 -14.67
C ARG A 54 14.39 -55.43 -14.02
N VAL A 55 14.53 -55.80 -12.75
CA VAL A 55 15.79 -55.79 -12.01
C VAL A 55 16.60 -57.04 -12.36
N CYS A 56 17.87 -56.86 -12.75
CA CYS A 56 18.87 -57.92 -12.68
C CYS A 56 20.14 -57.32 -12.07
N ASN A 57 20.50 -57.81 -10.88
CA ASN A 57 21.71 -57.45 -10.17
C ASN A 57 22.89 -58.27 -10.71
N CYS A 58 23.98 -57.60 -11.09
CA CYS A 58 25.33 -58.14 -11.01
C CYS A 58 26.25 -57.00 -10.56
N VAL A 59 26.80 -57.16 -9.36
CA VAL A 59 27.81 -56.29 -8.76
C VAL A 59 29.16 -56.62 -9.38
N ASN A 60 29.93 -55.62 -9.79
CA ASN A 60 31.38 -55.64 -9.71
C ASN A 60 31.90 -54.21 -9.48
N SER A 61 32.78 -54.13 -8.50
CA SER A 61 33.38 -52.96 -7.90
C SER A 61 34.52 -52.39 -8.74
N GLU A 62 34.40 -51.13 -9.16
CA GLU A 62 35.55 -50.28 -9.50
C GLU A 62 35.23 -48.86 -9.03
N SER A 63 36.07 -48.34 -8.13
CA SER A 63 35.95 -46.99 -7.58
C SER A 63 36.38 -45.96 -8.61
N ILE A 64 35.41 -45.41 -9.34
CA ILE A 64 35.59 -44.22 -10.16
C ILE A 64 35.27 -43.02 -9.27
N THR A 65 36.27 -42.18 -9.01
CA THR A 65 36.06 -40.84 -8.47
C THR A 65 35.35 -40.02 -9.54
N GLU A 66 34.02 -39.96 -9.50
CA GLU A 66 33.24 -39.06 -10.33
C GLU A 66 33.44 -37.62 -9.82
N GLU A 67 34.33 -36.88 -10.45
CA GLU A 67 34.23 -35.42 -10.44
C GLU A 67 32.90 -35.05 -11.11
N SER A 68 31.92 -34.66 -10.29
CA SER A 68 30.65 -34.14 -10.76
C SER A 68 30.91 -32.81 -11.46
N ASN A 69 31.19 -32.85 -12.77
CA ASN A 69 31.06 -31.71 -13.66
C ASN A 69 29.58 -31.30 -13.64
N GLU A 70 29.25 -30.36 -12.76
CA GLU A 70 27.93 -29.77 -12.69
C GLU A 70 27.68 -29.03 -14.00
N VAL A 71 26.91 -29.65 -14.89
CA VAL A 71 26.53 -29.05 -16.18
C VAL A 71 25.70 -27.81 -15.87
N VAL A 72 26.32 -26.63 -15.97
CA VAL A 72 25.65 -25.35 -15.78
C VAL A 72 24.50 -25.26 -16.78
N LYS A 73 23.27 -25.42 -16.28
CA LYS A 73 22.07 -25.39 -17.10
C LYS A 73 21.80 -23.94 -17.53
N VAL A 74 22.36 -23.55 -18.67
CA VAL A 74 22.15 -22.23 -19.26
C VAL A 74 20.67 -22.05 -19.57
N ARG A 75 20.05 -21.03 -18.95
CA ARG A 75 18.64 -20.69 -19.20
C ARG A 75 18.52 -20.03 -20.56
N ALA A 76 17.44 -20.32 -21.30
CA ALA A 76 17.17 -19.69 -22.60
C ALA A 76 17.04 -18.14 -22.52
N TYR A 77 16.56 -17.62 -21.39
CA TYR A 77 16.58 -16.20 -21.05
C TYR A 77 17.12 -16.03 -19.61
N PRO A 78 18.34 -15.52 -19.42
CA PRO A 78 18.96 -15.40 -18.10
C PRO A 78 18.46 -14.15 -17.36
N PHE A 79 17.18 -14.13 -16.96
CA PHE A 79 16.55 -12.99 -16.28
C PHE A 79 17.31 -12.55 -15.01
N HIS A 80 17.84 -13.49 -14.24
CA HIS A 80 18.64 -13.22 -13.04
C HIS A 80 19.89 -12.35 -13.29
N GLU A 81 20.46 -12.40 -14.50
CA GLU A 81 21.59 -11.55 -14.91
C GLU A 81 21.08 -10.25 -15.55
N ILE A 82 20.10 -10.36 -16.45
CA ILE A 82 19.61 -9.24 -17.26
C ILE A 82 18.87 -8.20 -16.42
N GLU A 83 17.95 -8.63 -15.56
CA GLU A 83 17.12 -7.74 -14.74
C GLU A 83 17.98 -6.94 -13.76
N GLN A 84 18.86 -7.62 -13.02
CA GLN A 84 19.77 -6.96 -12.06
C GLN A 84 20.69 -5.95 -12.76
N ARG A 85 21.22 -6.30 -13.94
CA ARG A 85 22.07 -5.40 -14.72
C ARG A 85 21.34 -4.11 -15.09
N TRP A 86 20.12 -4.21 -15.62
CA TRP A 86 19.35 -3.03 -16.04
C TRP A 86 18.82 -2.23 -14.86
N GLN A 87 18.35 -2.87 -13.80
CA GLN A 87 17.95 -2.20 -12.56
C GLN A 87 19.09 -1.39 -11.96
N LYS A 88 20.29 -1.99 -11.87
CA LYS A 88 21.50 -1.30 -11.43
C LYS A 88 21.85 -0.11 -12.33
N PHE A 89 21.83 -0.31 -13.65
CA PHE A 89 22.08 0.75 -14.61
C PHE A 89 21.11 1.93 -14.41
N TRP A 90 19.81 1.67 -14.26
CA TRP A 90 18.82 2.72 -14.09
C TRP A 90 18.97 3.49 -12.78
N ASP A 91 19.33 2.80 -11.69
CA ASP A 91 19.55 3.41 -10.38
C ASP A 91 20.82 4.29 -10.38
N GLU A 92 21.94 3.76 -10.88
CA GLU A 92 23.22 4.49 -10.96
C GLU A 92 23.14 5.71 -11.87
N ASN A 93 22.41 5.61 -12.98
CA ASN A 93 22.23 6.71 -13.94
C ASN A 93 21.02 7.59 -13.62
N ARG A 94 20.31 7.34 -12.51
CA ARG A 94 19.09 8.08 -12.14
C ARG A 94 18.10 8.22 -13.30
N THR A 95 17.96 7.16 -14.11
CA THR A 95 17.30 7.19 -15.44
C THR A 95 15.85 7.70 -15.38
N PHE A 96 15.18 7.49 -14.26
CA PHE A 96 13.76 7.84 -14.08
C PHE A 96 13.52 9.09 -13.25
N ARG A 97 14.60 9.75 -12.78
CA ARG A 97 14.53 11.04 -12.08
C ARG A 97 13.87 12.08 -12.97
N THR A 98 12.91 12.80 -12.41
CA THR A 98 12.30 13.96 -13.06
C THR A 98 13.17 15.18 -12.80
N PRO A 99 13.64 15.88 -13.84
CA PRO A 99 14.43 17.10 -13.67
C PRO A 99 13.71 18.13 -12.79
N ASP A 100 14.49 18.85 -11.99
CA ASP A 100 14.01 20.00 -11.23
C ASP A 100 13.77 21.21 -12.14
N ASP A 101 13.13 22.27 -11.63
CA ASP A 101 12.65 23.39 -12.44
C ASP A 101 13.75 24.11 -13.24
N ASP A 102 14.99 24.10 -12.76
CA ASP A 102 16.16 24.69 -13.41
C ASP A 102 16.74 23.81 -14.53
N GLU A 103 16.51 22.50 -14.49
CA GLU A 103 16.93 21.53 -15.50
C GLU A 103 15.80 21.15 -16.48
N LEU A 104 14.56 21.54 -16.16
CA LEU A 104 13.37 21.13 -16.87
C LEU A 104 13.25 21.82 -18.24
N ASP A 105 13.33 21.03 -19.31
CA ASP A 105 13.01 21.49 -20.66
C ASP A 105 11.49 21.74 -20.78
N THR A 106 11.09 23.00 -20.63
CA THR A 106 9.68 23.43 -20.68
C THR A 106 9.06 23.37 -22.07
N SER A 107 9.84 23.11 -23.13
CA SER A 107 9.30 22.87 -24.47
C SER A 107 8.64 21.49 -24.60
N LYS A 108 9.01 20.55 -23.73
CA LYS A 108 8.42 19.20 -23.67
C LYS A 108 7.14 19.19 -22.83
N PRO A 109 6.11 18.43 -23.25
CA PRO A 109 4.89 18.29 -22.48
C PRO A 109 5.13 17.55 -21.16
N LYS A 110 4.47 18.00 -20.08
CA LYS A 110 4.51 17.35 -18.76
C LYS A 110 3.54 16.17 -18.71
N PHE A 111 3.90 15.12 -17.98
CA PHE A 111 3.01 14.00 -17.69
C PHE A 111 3.22 13.51 -16.26
N TYR A 112 2.16 13.54 -15.44
CA TYR A 112 2.22 13.06 -14.07
C TYR A 112 1.44 11.76 -13.95
N VAL A 113 2.14 10.67 -13.61
CA VAL A 113 1.57 9.36 -13.33
C VAL A 113 1.67 9.09 -11.85
N LEU A 114 0.57 8.69 -11.23
CA LEU A 114 0.52 8.45 -9.79
C LEU A 114 -0.15 7.11 -9.51
N ASP A 115 0.53 6.34 -8.68
CA ASP A 115 -0.02 5.15 -8.03
C ASP A 115 -0.55 5.53 -6.65
N MET A 116 -1.59 4.83 -6.19
CA MET A 116 -1.93 4.86 -4.77
C MET A 116 -0.81 4.16 -4.00
N PHE A 117 0.06 4.97 -3.42
CA PHE A 117 1.21 4.58 -2.64
C PHE A 117 0.80 3.69 -1.43
N PRO A 118 1.57 2.63 -1.11
CA PRO A 118 1.10 1.56 -0.25
C PRO A 118 1.18 1.89 1.24
N TYR A 119 0.36 1.19 2.03
CA TYR A 119 0.50 1.12 3.48
C TYR A 119 1.67 0.17 3.85
N PRO A 120 2.76 0.65 4.50
CA PRO A 120 3.88 -0.19 4.92
C PRO A 120 3.57 -0.95 6.23
N SER A 121 2.35 -1.44 6.37
CA SER A 121 1.87 -2.18 7.54
C SER A 121 2.00 -3.70 7.39
N GLY A 122 2.11 -4.19 6.16
CA GLY A 122 2.34 -5.61 5.87
C GLY A 122 3.81 -6.00 5.93
N ALA A 123 4.09 -7.31 5.96
CA ALA A 123 5.46 -7.83 5.89
C ALA A 123 6.11 -7.71 4.49
N GLY A 124 5.49 -7.01 3.54
CA GLY A 124 5.96 -6.83 2.16
C GLY A 124 4.82 -6.62 1.17
N LEU A 125 5.16 -6.42 -0.11
CA LEU A 125 4.20 -6.34 -1.20
C LEU A 125 3.39 -7.65 -1.33
N HIS A 126 2.06 -7.54 -1.38
CA HIS A 126 1.20 -8.59 -1.94
C HIS A 126 1.03 -8.42 -3.46
N VAL A 127 0.52 -9.45 -4.15
CA VAL A 127 0.33 -9.52 -5.62
C VAL A 127 -0.55 -8.42 -6.21
N GLY A 128 -1.35 -7.74 -5.38
CA GLY A 128 -2.23 -6.66 -5.81
C GLY A 128 -1.48 -5.36 -6.11
N HIS A 129 -0.39 -5.08 -5.39
CA HIS A 129 0.44 -3.90 -5.65
C HIS A 129 1.05 -3.92 -7.06
N PRO A 130 1.83 -4.95 -7.48
CA PRO A 130 2.41 -4.95 -8.81
C PRO A 130 1.35 -4.96 -9.90
N LEU A 131 0.20 -5.62 -9.68
CA LEU A 131 -0.90 -5.62 -10.64
C LEU A 131 -1.35 -4.19 -10.99
N GLY A 132 -1.50 -3.31 -9.99
CA GLY A 132 -1.82 -1.90 -10.22
C GLY A 132 -0.66 -1.13 -10.85
N TYR A 133 0.53 -1.28 -10.28
CA TYR A 133 1.71 -0.46 -10.64
C TYR A 133 2.30 -0.81 -12.01
N THR A 134 2.08 -2.02 -12.53
CA THR A 134 2.54 -2.39 -13.88
C THR A 134 1.85 -1.54 -14.95
N ALA A 135 0.56 -1.23 -14.82
CA ALA A 135 -0.16 -0.46 -15.83
C ALA A 135 0.35 0.99 -15.91
N THR A 136 0.59 1.61 -14.76
CA THR A 136 1.14 2.96 -14.65
C THR A 136 2.60 3.02 -15.10
N ASP A 137 3.41 2.01 -14.79
CA ASP A 137 4.79 1.89 -15.27
C ASP A 137 4.88 1.81 -16.80
N ILE A 138 4.03 0.97 -17.42
CA ILE A 138 3.94 0.88 -18.89
C ILE A 138 3.63 2.25 -19.48
N LEU A 139 2.64 2.96 -18.91
CA LEU A 139 2.24 4.28 -19.39
C LEU A 139 3.34 5.33 -19.19
N ALA A 140 4.02 5.31 -18.04
CA ALA A 140 5.13 6.22 -17.73
C ALA A 140 6.28 6.02 -18.73
N ARG A 141 6.69 4.77 -18.98
CA ARG A 141 7.72 4.43 -19.98
C ARG A 141 7.33 4.83 -21.39
N PHE A 142 6.09 4.52 -21.79
CA PHE A 142 5.55 4.92 -23.09
C PHE A 142 5.62 6.43 -23.29
N LYS A 143 5.23 7.21 -22.27
CA LYS A 143 5.26 8.68 -22.33
C LYS A 143 6.67 9.25 -22.36
N ARG A 144 7.63 8.67 -21.61
CA ARG A 144 9.05 9.02 -21.72
C ARG A 144 9.58 8.80 -23.13
N MET A 145 9.23 7.66 -23.77
CA MET A 145 9.60 7.36 -25.16
C MET A 145 8.96 8.31 -26.19
N GLN A 146 7.82 8.93 -25.85
CA GLN A 146 7.18 9.98 -26.66
C GLN A 146 7.79 11.38 -26.41
N GLY A 147 8.81 11.51 -25.57
CA GLY A 147 9.48 12.78 -25.28
C GLY A 147 8.82 13.64 -24.21
N PHE A 148 7.91 13.09 -23.39
CA PHE A 148 7.31 13.82 -22.27
C PHE A 148 8.27 13.93 -21.08
N ASN A 149 8.14 15.01 -20.32
CA ASN A 149 8.69 15.13 -18.97
C ASN A 149 7.77 14.35 -18.01
N VAL A 150 8.16 13.13 -17.67
CA VAL A 150 7.33 12.22 -16.86
C VAL A 150 7.75 12.27 -15.40
N LEU A 151 6.82 12.68 -14.53
CA LEU A 151 6.89 12.50 -13.09
C LEU A 151 6.14 11.21 -12.72
N HIS A 152 6.85 10.24 -12.16
CA HIS A 152 6.27 8.99 -11.64
C HIS A 152 6.86 8.70 -10.26
N PRO A 153 6.33 9.29 -9.18
CA PRO A 153 6.88 9.19 -7.84
C PRO A 153 6.31 7.98 -7.11
N MET A 154 6.93 7.64 -5.98
CA MET A 154 6.41 6.69 -5.02
C MET A 154 6.54 7.26 -3.60
N GLY A 155 5.75 6.76 -2.67
CA GLY A 155 5.86 7.12 -1.25
C GLY A 155 5.27 6.05 -0.35
N TRP A 156 5.06 6.38 0.91
CA TRP A 156 4.52 5.45 1.91
C TRP A 156 3.43 6.10 2.74
N ASP A 157 2.23 5.50 2.74
CA ASP A 157 1.15 5.92 3.64
C ASP A 157 1.33 5.22 5.00
N ALA A 158 2.20 5.80 5.81
CA ALA A 158 2.86 5.15 6.92
C ALA A 158 2.19 5.37 8.29
N PHE A 159 1.14 6.19 8.37
CA PHE A 159 0.33 6.38 9.58
C PHE A 159 -0.86 5.43 9.62
N GLY A 160 -1.51 5.35 10.79
CA GLY A 160 -2.84 4.77 10.94
C GLY A 160 -2.88 3.41 11.63
N LEU A 161 -4.10 2.92 11.81
CA LEU A 161 -4.42 1.69 12.52
C LEU A 161 -3.62 0.46 12.02
N PRO A 162 -3.35 0.29 10.71
CA PRO A 162 -2.48 -0.77 10.20
C PRO A 162 -1.15 -0.91 10.93
N ALA A 163 -0.38 0.17 11.01
CA ALA A 163 0.93 0.19 11.65
C ALA A 163 0.84 0.07 13.18
N GLU A 164 -0.17 0.70 13.79
CA GLU A 164 -0.38 0.69 15.24
C GLU A 164 -0.74 -0.70 15.77
N GLN A 165 -1.67 -1.42 15.12
CA GLN A 165 -2.04 -2.77 15.55
C GLN A 165 -0.86 -3.74 15.42
N TYR A 166 -0.10 -3.64 14.32
CA TYR A 166 1.10 -4.47 14.15
C TYR A 166 2.12 -4.21 15.28
N ALA A 167 2.33 -2.93 15.64
CA ALA A 167 3.20 -2.56 16.75
C ALA A 167 2.74 -3.14 18.10
N ILE A 168 1.42 -3.17 18.35
CA ILE A 168 0.83 -3.79 19.56
C ILE A 168 1.06 -5.30 19.55
N GLU A 169 0.77 -5.98 18.44
CA GLU A 169 0.91 -7.44 18.30
C GLU A 169 2.37 -7.90 18.46
N THR A 170 3.33 -7.15 17.91
CA THR A 170 4.76 -7.52 17.97
C THR A 170 5.51 -6.88 19.13
N GLY A 171 4.87 -6.06 19.95
CA GLY A 171 5.50 -5.32 21.05
C GLY A 171 6.66 -4.40 20.61
N THR A 172 6.63 -3.92 19.36
CA THR A 172 7.71 -3.10 18.78
C THR A 172 7.22 -1.70 18.49
N HIS A 173 8.03 -0.67 18.74
CA HIS A 173 7.64 0.71 18.46
C HIS A 173 7.27 0.90 16.96
N PRO A 174 6.11 1.53 16.63
CA PRO A 174 5.59 1.59 15.26
C PRO A 174 6.54 2.26 14.27
N LYS A 175 7.30 3.26 14.71
CA LYS A 175 8.34 3.89 13.87
C LYS A 175 9.38 2.88 13.35
N ILE A 176 9.81 1.94 14.19
CA ILE A 176 10.85 0.96 13.85
C ILE A 176 10.33 -0.04 12.82
N THR A 177 9.13 -0.58 13.06
CA THR A 177 8.49 -1.53 12.15
C THR A 177 8.16 -0.88 10.81
N THR A 178 7.66 0.36 10.84
CA THR A 178 7.32 1.13 9.64
C THR A 178 8.54 1.37 8.75
N ILE A 179 9.67 1.84 9.30
CA ILE A 179 10.90 2.07 8.53
C ILE A 179 11.39 0.76 7.90
N LYS A 180 11.42 -0.33 8.69
CA LYS A 180 11.83 -1.66 8.21
C LYS A 180 10.92 -2.15 7.06
N ASN A 181 9.62 -1.93 7.16
CA ASN A 181 8.67 -2.31 6.12
C ASN A 181 8.84 -1.44 4.88
N ILE A 182 9.01 -0.13 5.02
CA ILE A 182 9.32 0.79 3.93
C ILE A 182 10.56 0.30 3.15
N ASP A 183 11.65 -0.03 3.84
CA ASP A 183 12.88 -0.52 3.19
C ASP A 183 12.67 -1.82 2.43
N ARG A 184 11.86 -2.72 3.00
CA ARG A 184 11.49 -3.98 2.35
C ARG A 184 10.63 -3.74 1.10
N PHE A 185 9.62 -2.88 1.19
CA PHE A 185 8.76 -2.54 0.05
C PHE A 185 9.58 -1.87 -1.05
N ARG A 186 10.46 -0.92 -0.71
CA ARG A 186 11.38 -0.27 -1.65
C ARG A 186 12.22 -1.30 -2.39
N THR A 187 12.83 -2.23 -1.66
CA THR A 187 13.65 -3.31 -2.24
C THR A 187 12.84 -4.17 -3.21
N GLN A 188 11.61 -4.54 -2.82
CA GLN A 188 10.73 -5.35 -3.67
C GLN A 188 10.28 -4.58 -4.92
N LEU A 189 9.88 -3.31 -4.80
CA LEU A 189 9.49 -2.47 -5.95
C LEU A 189 10.68 -2.24 -6.90
N LYS A 190 11.88 -1.99 -6.37
CA LYS A 190 13.11 -1.91 -7.18
C LYS A 190 13.41 -3.22 -7.91
N SER A 191 13.22 -4.37 -7.24
CA SER A 191 13.42 -5.69 -7.86
C SER A 191 12.44 -6.01 -9.00
N LEU A 192 11.27 -5.37 -9.00
CA LEU A 192 10.29 -5.46 -10.10
C LEU A 192 10.64 -4.53 -11.27
N GLY A 193 11.62 -3.64 -11.11
CA GLY A 193 12.08 -2.75 -12.17
C GLY A 193 11.11 -1.61 -12.51
N PHE A 194 10.26 -1.18 -11.58
CA PHE A 194 9.38 -0.04 -11.81
C PHE A 194 10.17 1.27 -11.96
N SER A 195 9.68 2.13 -12.85
CA SER A 195 10.32 3.37 -13.31
C SER A 195 9.99 4.59 -12.43
N PHE A 196 10.05 4.38 -11.11
CA PHE A 196 9.81 5.42 -10.13
C PHE A 196 10.97 6.40 -10.02
N ASP A 197 10.61 7.65 -9.72
CA ASP A 197 11.53 8.70 -9.28
C ASP A 197 11.75 8.57 -7.76
N TRP A 198 12.77 7.80 -7.38
CA TRP A 198 13.13 7.56 -5.97
C TRP A 198 13.71 8.79 -5.27
N GLU A 199 14.13 9.84 -5.98
CA GLU A 199 14.57 11.09 -5.35
C GLU A 199 13.40 11.90 -4.79
N ARG A 200 12.18 11.62 -5.26
CA ARG A 200 10.93 12.22 -4.78
C ARG A 200 10.15 11.29 -3.85
N GLU A 201 10.84 10.33 -3.24
CA GLU A 201 10.26 9.43 -2.26
C GLU A 201 9.85 10.18 -0.99
N ILE A 202 8.63 9.93 -0.51
CA ILE A 202 8.09 10.53 0.72
C ILE A 202 7.50 9.47 1.65
N SER A 203 7.50 9.72 2.95
CA SER A 203 6.72 8.95 3.93
C SER A 203 5.86 9.90 4.75
N THR A 204 4.58 9.57 4.95
CA THR A 204 3.64 10.43 5.67
C THR A 204 4.00 10.63 7.14
N THR A 205 4.84 9.75 7.70
CA THR A 205 5.32 9.82 9.09
C THR A 205 6.51 10.76 9.29
N GLU A 206 7.10 11.29 8.22
CA GLU A 206 8.24 12.20 8.34
C GLU A 206 7.82 13.61 8.73
N PRO A 207 8.54 14.28 9.66
CA PRO A 207 8.23 15.66 10.06
C PRO A 207 8.18 16.64 8.90
N ASP A 208 9.04 16.47 7.90
CA ASP A 208 9.06 17.32 6.71
C ASP A 208 7.82 17.16 5.82
N TYR A 209 7.10 16.05 5.97
CA TYR A 209 5.81 15.83 5.32
C TYR A 209 4.67 16.36 6.18
N TYR A 210 4.48 15.81 7.39
CA TYR A 210 3.25 16.08 8.16
C TYR A 210 3.16 17.52 8.70
N LYS A 211 4.27 18.28 8.76
CA LYS A 211 4.24 19.71 9.09
C LYS A 211 3.30 20.49 8.18
N TRP A 212 3.23 20.11 6.90
CA TRP A 212 2.33 20.73 5.92
C TRP A 212 0.87 20.36 6.18
N THR A 213 0.61 19.11 6.57
CA THR A 213 -0.74 18.67 6.97
C THR A 213 -1.22 19.42 8.22
N GLN A 214 -0.36 19.58 9.22
CA GLN A 214 -0.64 20.40 10.41
C GLN A 214 -0.91 21.85 10.03
N TRP A 215 -0.08 22.42 9.16
CA TRP A 215 -0.27 23.80 8.69
C TRP A 215 -1.59 23.97 7.95
N ILE A 216 -1.95 23.06 7.04
CA ILE A 216 -3.24 23.06 6.31
C ILE A 216 -4.39 22.99 7.31
N PHE A 217 -4.34 22.09 8.29
CA PHE A 217 -5.36 21.97 9.33
C PHE A 217 -5.56 23.31 10.07
N LEU A 218 -4.47 23.97 10.46
CA LEU A 218 -4.54 25.29 11.11
C LEU A 218 -5.15 26.36 10.18
N GLN A 219 -4.93 26.30 8.87
CA GLN A 219 -5.60 27.22 7.94
C GLN A 219 -7.10 26.94 7.84
N LEU A 220 -7.51 25.67 7.83
CA LEU A 220 -8.92 25.28 7.83
C LEU A 220 -9.61 25.72 9.13
N LEU A 221 -8.96 25.51 10.28
CA LEU A 221 -9.43 25.95 11.59
C LEU A 221 -9.65 27.47 11.64
N LYS A 222 -8.67 28.26 11.18
CA LYS A 222 -8.78 29.73 11.13
C LYS A 222 -9.93 30.22 10.25
N ARG A 223 -10.33 29.44 9.24
CA ARG A 223 -11.44 29.75 8.33
C ARG A 223 -12.79 29.19 8.82
N GLY A 224 -12.82 28.53 9.99
CA GLY A 224 -14.00 27.85 10.50
C GLY A 224 -14.42 26.63 9.68
N LEU A 225 -13.51 26.09 8.85
CA LEU A 225 -13.71 24.88 8.05
C LEU A 225 -13.29 23.62 8.80
N ALA A 226 -12.54 23.77 9.89
CA ALA A 226 -12.33 22.73 10.89
C ALA A 226 -12.77 23.28 12.25
N TYR A 227 -13.46 22.49 13.06
CA TYR A 227 -13.94 22.92 14.38
C TYR A 227 -14.20 21.74 15.31
N GLN A 228 -14.08 21.96 16.61
CA GLN A 228 -14.39 20.95 17.59
C GLN A 228 -15.92 20.87 17.81
N ALA A 229 -16.49 19.67 17.75
CA ALA A 229 -17.90 19.42 18.05
C ALA A 229 -18.11 18.08 18.76
N GLU A 230 -19.12 18.02 19.62
CA GLU A 230 -19.60 16.77 20.17
C GLU A 230 -20.51 16.10 19.16
N VAL A 231 -20.05 15.00 18.58
CA VAL A 231 -20.78 14.26 17.55
C VAL A 231 -20.83 12.77 17.88
N PRO A 232 -21.91 12.06 17.52
CA PRO A 232 -21.96 10.61 17.66
C PRO A 232 -20.99 9.97 16.65
N VAL A 233 -19.98 9.29 17.17
CA VAL A 233 -18.96 8.59 16.38
C VAL A 233 -19.11 7.07 16.48
N ASN A 234 -18.55 6.35 15.51
CA ASN A 234 -18.39 4.91 15.59
C ASN A 234 -17.19 4.62 16.48
N TRP A 235 -17.41 4.03 17.65
CA TRP A 235 -16.36 3.68 18.60
C TRP A 235 -16.19 2.17 18.67
N CYS A 236 -14.95 1.69 18.52
CA CYS A 236 -14.61 0.29 18.69
C CYS A 236 -13.82 0.08 20.00
N PRO A 237 -14.42 -0.49 21.06
CA PRO A 237 -13.75 -0.67 22.35
C PRO A 237 -12.52 -1.58 22.28
N ALA A 238 -12.56 -2.61 21.43
CA ALA A 238 -11.45 -3.56 21.26
C ALA A 238 -10.22 -2.90 20.62
N LEU A 239 -10.44 -1.98 19.66
CA LEU A 239 -9.37 -1.22 19.01
C LEU A 239 -9.01 0.07 19.75
N GLY A 240 -9.81 0.48 20.74
CA GLY A 240 -9.59 1.70 21.52
C GLY A 240 -9.66 2.99 20.71
N THR A 241 -10.42 2.99 19.61
CA THR A 241 -10.36 4.06 18.61
C THR A 241 -11.71 4.35 17.96
N VAL A 242 -11.82 5.54 17.36
CA VAL A 242 -12.94 5.91 16.49
C VAL A 242 -12.69 5.42 15.07
N LEU A 243 -13.76 4.92 14.45
CA LEU A 243 -13.78 4.43 13.08
C LEU A 243 -14.58 5.39 12.19
N ALA A 244 -14.13 5.57 10.96
CA ALA A 244 -14.91 6.19 9.90
C ALA A 244 -16.14 5.32 9.55
N ASN A 245 -17.09 5.85 8.79
CA ASN A 245 -18.25 5.06 8.38
C ASN A 245 -17.85 3.90 7.45
N GLU A 246 -16.82 4.13 6.63
CA GLU A 246 -16.25 3.19 5.68
C GLU A 246 -15.52 2.02 6.37
N GLU A 247 -15.07 2.22 7.62
CA GLU A 247 -14.38 1.21 8.43
C GLU A 247 -15.35 0.34 9.26
N VAL A 248 -16.67 0.52 9.09
CA VAL A 248 -17.72 -0.26 9.77
C VAL A 248 -18.54 -1.03 8.75
N VAL A 249 -18.44 -2.36 8.80
CA VAL A 249 -19.15 -3.28 7.90
C VAL A 249 -20.12 -4.11 8.74
N ASP A 250 -21.41 -4.04 8.43
CA ASP A 250 -22.47 -4.79 9.12
C ASP A 250 -22.47 -4.64 10.66
N GLY A 251 -22.06 -3.46 11.16
CA GLY A 251 -22.04 -3.14 12.59
C GLY A 251 -20.79 -3.62 13.34
N VAL A 252 -19.81 -4.17 12.63
CA VAL A 252 -18.49 -4.53 13.18
C VAL A 252 -17.37 -3.75 12.49
N SER A 253 -16.20 -3.66 13.12
CA SER A 253 -15.02 -3.06 12.52
C SER A 253 -14.54 -3.89 11.33
N GLU A 254 -14.25 -3.24 10.20
CA GLU A 254 -13.67 -3.88 9.01
C GLU A 254 -12.46 -4.74 9.39
N ARG A 255 -11.62 -4.22 10.29
CA ARG A 255 -10.47 -4.91 10.83
C ARG A 255 -10.80 -5.58 12.16
N GLY A 256 -10.62 -6.90 12.22
CA GLY A 256 -10.81 -7.70 13.43
C GLY A 256 -12.26 -8.10 13.74
N GLY A 257 -13.26 -7.54 13.06
CA GLY A 257 -14.67 -7.94 13.23
C GLY A 257 -15.22 -7.62 14.63
N HIS A 258 -14.74 -6.57 15.28
CA HIS A 258 -15.14 -6.22 16.64
C HIS A 258 -16.44 -5.40 16.66
N PRO A 259 -17.32 -5.58 17.66
CA PRO A 259 -18.54 -4.79 17.77
C PRO A 259 -18.27 -3.29 17.85
N VAL A 260 -19.04 -2.52 17.07
CA VAL A 260 -18.96 -1.06 17.02
C VAL A 260 -20.18 -0.46 17.73
N ILE A 261 -19.93 0.51 18.61
CA ILE A 261 -20.98 1.24 19.32
C ILE A 261 -20.99 2.71 18.92
N ARG A 262 -22.16 3.35 19.02
CA ARG A 262 -22.25 4.80 18.90
C ARG A 262 -21.90 5.44 20.24
N LYS A 263 -20.91 6.32 20.24
CA LYS A 263 -20.50 7.07 21.43
C LYS A 263 -20.44 8.56 21.10
N LEU A 264 -20.98 9.41 21.96
CA LEU A 264 -20.78 10.85 21.86
C LEU A 264 -19.37 11.16 22.37
N ILE A 265 -18.58 11.80 21.51
CA ILE A 265 -17.23 12.21 21.85
C ILE A 265 -17.00 13.57 21.17
N VAL A 266 -16.26 14.43 21.86
CA VAL A 266 -15.81 15.71 21.33
C VAL A 266 -14.65 15.46 20.36
N TYR A 267 -14.87 15.76 19.07
CA TYR A 267 -13.90 15.57 17.99
C TYR A 267 -13.74 16.83 17.15
N ASP A 268 -12.55 17.00 16.58
CA ASP A 268 -12.33 17.94 15.49
C ASP A 268 -13.04 17.41 14.23
N GLN A 269 -13.96 18.21 13.70
CA GLN A 269 -14.66 18.04 12.42
C GLN A 269 -13.97 18.84 11.33
#